data_AF-A0A9P1CE14-F1
#
_entry.id   AF-A0A9P1CE14-F1
#
_cell.length_a   1.000
_cell.length_b   1.000
_cell.length_c   1.000
_cell.angle_alpha   90.00
_cell.angle_beta   90.00
_cell.angle_gamma   90.00
#
_symmetry.space_group_name_H-M   'P 1'
#
loop_
_entity.id
_entity.type
_entity.pdbx_description
1 polymer ?
#
loop_
_entity_poly.entity_id
_entity_poly.type
_entity_poly.pdbx_seq_one_letter_code
_entity_poly.pdbx_strand_id
1 'polypeptide(L)'
;MSEEEGLPNPDVHETTVFRLATEAEQVAKVMDLTADDGEGAEELVMDAIPPQFQMPGIPTKLEMDEGTEMTSRPSLRRASFSSNKAGSISASFLKGQEAECCICCAELPSDTVCMLMPRFGKKRSCRHYLHHSCVKLLMQSTPAPYLCPLCRTEFVRAEPLPDVRLNSSAWFRAIDDDDSGALEKCEVIDALCATLPVDPEKLEAVKLWSQWDLEGSGRITREAFEHPRGMLQFVLYSLPSLKREVRSGAVPDIEQSRESWFRYWDEDNLRELEFLTFLRALARTLRIDGDCADMSLLRKVLIQLFKDFGLCEEVNADCQTGAWSVQGIESRPLTQKLFCERPDGFCDRLLDQLKQEFGRSRFLRLRERARLLQLPIAELKRELPRNAPVPLEKADLVETILAAASSSPSPPPSRTAAARRSENPQCGPAGLTHQEVQALPLAELQRRLRSVGVSYDHCLERRELEELLLSHRSPPTGSSTAQTATDLGPQRRCDRCFEQCSLH
;
A
#
# COMPACT_ATOMS: atom_id res chain seq x y z
N MET A 1 -59.77 10.51 50.04
CA MET A 1 -60.20 9.13 49.73
C MET A 1 -60.55 9.11 48.25
N SER A 2 -59.71 8.72 47.31
CA SER A 2 -58.42 8.01 47.30
C SER A 2 -57.78 8.41 45.95
N GLU A 3 -56.60 9.02 45.89
CA GLU A 3 -55.29 8.37 45.67
C GLU A 3 -55.35 7.12 44.77
N GLU A 4 -54.83 7.22 43.54
CA GLU A 4 -53.64 6.47 43.07
C GLU A 4 -53.36 6.69 41.57
N GLU A 5 -52.09 7.06 41.30
CA GLU A 5 -51.18 6.67 40.19
C GLU A 5 -51.62 6.85 38.72
N GLY A 6 -50.88 7.52 37.82
CA GLY A 6 -49.45 7.81 37.79
C GLY A 6 -48.73 7.01 36.69
N LEU A 7 -49.00 7.29 35.40
CA LEU A 7 -48.24 6.74 34.27
C LEU A 7 -47.60 7.88 33.45
N PRO A 8 -46.28 7.86 33.18
CA PRO A 8 -45.64 8.90 32.38
C PRO A 8 -45.73 8.62 30.88
N ASN A 9 -46.09 9.66 30.15
CA ASN A 9 -46.18 9.76 28.71
C ASN A 9 -44.77 9.98 28.11
N PRO A 10 -44.22 9.09 27.25
CA PRO A 10 -42.92 9.32 26.62
C PRO A 10 -43.14 9.83 25.19
N ASP A 11 -43.43 11.12 25.03
CA ASP A 11 -43.51 11.72 23.70
C ASP A 11 -43.32 13.25 23.73
N VAL A 12 -42.19 13.71 24.28
CA VAL A 12 -41.70 15.09 24.05
C VAL A 12 -40.18 15.10 24.19
N HIS A 13 -39.43 14.72 23.15
CA HIS A 13 -38.05 15.17 22.92
C HIS A 13 -37.58 14.82 21.50
N GLU A 14 -38.26 15.34 20.47
CA GLU A 14 -37.75 15.24 19.10
C GLU A 14 -38.18 16.43 18.22
N THR A 15 -37.93 17.66 18.69
CA THR A 15 -38.29 18.86 17.91
C THR A 15 -37.28 20.01 17.99
N THR A 16 -36.01 19.72 18.25
CA THR A 16 -34.95 20.76 18.31
C THR A 16 -33.71 20.47 17.45
N VAL A 17 -33.68 19.38 16.66
CA VAL A 17 -32.50 19.04 15.84
C VAL A 17 -32.74 19.23 14.32
N PHE A 18 -33.96 19.49 13.88
CA PHE A 18 -34.29 19.64 12.44
C PHE A 18 -34.27 21.07 11.90
N ARG A 19 -33.67 22.04 12.62
CA ARG A 19 -33.65 23.45 12.23
C ARG A 19 -32.27 24.03 11.86
N LEU A 20 -31.24 23.18 11.75
CA LEU A 20 -29.89 23.60 11.33
C LEU A 20 -29.40 22.94 10.03
N ALA A 21 -30.24 22.15 9.35
CA ALA A 21 -29.88 21.45 8.12
C ALA A 21 -30.51 22.05 6.84
N THR A 22 -31.34 23.09 6.95
CA THR A 22 -32.05 23.71 5.80
C THR A 22 -31.55 25.11 5.43
N GLU A 23 -30.59 25.67 6.16
CA GLU A 23 -29.99 26.98 5.83
C GLU A 23 -28.73 26.89 4.96
N ALA A 24 -28.12 25.71 4.81
CA ALA A 24 -26.96 25.52 3.93
C ALA A 24 -27.32 25.35 2.44
N GLU A 25 -28.58 25.02 2.13
CA GLU A 25 -29.05 24.76 0.75
C GLU A 25 -29.73 25.99 0.11
N GLN A 26 -30.08 27.02 0.91
CA GLN A 26 -30.67 28.26 0.41
C GLN A 26 -29.62 29.34 0.06
N VAL A 27 -28.37 29.21 0.52
CA VAL A 27 -27.29 30.16 0.18
C VAL A 27 -26.68 29.87 -1.21
N ALA A 28 -26.77 28.63 -1.71
CA ALA A 28 -26.27 28.27 -3.04
C ALA A 28 -27.21 28.67 -4.20
N LYS A 29 -28.42 29.16 -3.92
CA LYS A 29 -29.44 29.48 -4.94
C LYS A 29 -29.68 30.97 -5.17
N VAL A 30 -28.92 31.84 -4.50
CA VAL A 30 -29.05 33.32 -4.56
C VAL A 30 -27.93 33.98 -5.39
N MET A 31 -26.95 33.23 -5.91
CA MET A 31 -25.81 33.81 -6.64
C MET A 31 -25.87 33.69 -8.18
N ASP A 32 -27.00 33.33 -8.80
CA ASP A 32 -27.05 33.08 -10.25
C ASP A 32 -28.17 33.82 -11.01
N LEU A 33 -28.58 35.01 -10.53
CA LEU A 33 -29.46 35.91 -11.28
C LEU A 33 -29.13 37.37 -10.95
N THR A 34 -28.26 38.01 -11.74
CA THR A 34 -28.41 39.42 -12.19
C THR A 34 -27.30 39.77 -13.18
N ALA A 35 -27.61 39.68 -14.47
CA ALA A 35 -26.97 40.46 -15.51
C ALA A 35 -28.09 41.03 -16.39
N ASP A 36 -28.53 42.25 -16.10
CA ASP A 36 -28.88 43.26 -17.12
C ASP A 36 -29.29 44.60 -16.49
N ASP A 37 -28.78 45.66 -17.13
CA ASP A 37 -29.25 47.04 -17.25
C ASP A 37 -29.56 47.94 -16.04
N GLY A 38 -28.92 49.13 -16.03
CA GLY A 38 -29.53 50.33 -15.45
C GLY A 38 -28.57 51.38 -14.89
N GLU A 39 -28.48 52.51 -15.56
CA GLU A 39 -27.80 53.76 -15.18
C GLU A 39 -28.17 54.28 -13.78
N GLY A 40 -27.20 54.91 -13.09
CA GLY A 40 -27.48 55.71 -11.90
C GLY A 40 -26.22 56.08 -11.13
N ALA A 41 -25.74 57.30 -11.35
CA ALA A 41 -24.68 57.91 -10.57
C ALA A 41 -25.12 58.09 -9.10
N GLU A 42 -24.32 57.61 -8.15
CA GLU A 42 -24.04 58.33 -6.91
C GLU A 42 -22.78 57.78 -6.23
N GLU A 43 -22.02 58.74 -5.72
CA GLU A 43 -20.70 58.71 -5.12
C GLU A 43 -20.70 57.98 -3.78
N LEU A 44 -19.97 56.86 -3.65
CA LEU A 44 -19.64 56.26 -2.35
C LEU A 44 -18.28 55.56 -2.41
N VAL A 45 -17.32 56.17 -1.70
CA VAL A 45 -15.98 55.70 -1.41
C VAL A 45 -16.05 54.43 -0.53
N MET A 46 -15.49 53.31 -0.99
CA MET A 46 -15.04 52.24 -0.10
C MET A 46 -13.78 51.53 -0.64
N ASP A 47 -12.88 51.28 0.31
CA ASP A 47 -11.49 50.87 0.20
C ASP A 47 -11.22 49.43 -0.30
N ALA A 48 -10.00 49.30 -0.81
CA ALA A 48 -9.09 48.15 -0.72
C ALA A 48 -9.42 46.85 -1.50
N ILE A 49 -9.02 46.87 -2.78
CA ILE A 49 -8.57 45.68 -3.52
C ILE A 49 -7.07 45.48 -3.21
N PRO A 50 -6.57 44.28 -2.84
CA PRO A 50 -5.14 44.05 -2.68
C PRO A 50 -4.43 44.16 -4.05
N PRO A 51 -3.27 44.82 -4.14
CA PRO A 51 -2.64 45.09 -5.42
C PRO A 51 -2.12 43.80 -6.07
N GLN A 52 -2.41 43.64 -7.36
CA GLN A 52 -1.58 42.84 -8.24
C GLN A 52 -0.14 43.37 -8.14
N PHE A 53 0.74 42.55 -7.58
CA PHE A 53 2.14 42.92 -7.35
C PHE A 53 2.90 42.93 -8.68
N GLN A 54 3.08 44.13 -9.26
CA GLN A 54 4.13 44.38 -10.24
C GLN A 54 5.47 44.52 -9.53
N MET A 55 6.44 43.69 -9.91
CA MET A 55 7.82 43.79 -9.48
C MET A 55 8.53 44.94 -10.22
N PRO A 56 9.40 45.71 -9.54
CA PRO A 56 10.27 46.69 -10.19
C PRO A 56 11.32 45.99 -11.06
N GLY A 57 11.53 46.53 -12.27
CA GLY A 57 12.48 46.03 -13.25
C GLY A 57 13.92 46.01 -12.73
N ILE A 58 14.58 44.86 -12.87
CA ILE A 58 16.00 44.68 -12.62
C ILE A 58 16.76 45.21 -13.86
N PRO A 59 17.77 46.08 -13.71
CA PRO A 59 18.56 46.56 -14.83
C PRO A 59 19.54 45.47 -15.30
N THR A 60 19.30 44.93 -16.50
CA THR A 60 20.25 44.09 -17.22
C THR A 60 21.27 44.96 -17.95
N LYS A 61 22.49 45.08 -17.40
CA LYS A 61 23.69 45.34 -18.19
C LYS A 61 24.96 45.01 -17.40
N LEU A 62 25.54 43.85 -17.69
CA LEU A 62 26.97 43.61 -17.50
C LEU A 62 27.50 43.01 -18.78
N GLU A 63 28.27 43.83 -19.50
CA GLU A 63 29.07 43.47 -20.65
C GLU A 63 30.20 42.55 -20.17
N MET A 64 30.33 41.36 -20.76
CA MET A 64 31.45 40.47 -20.53
C MET A 64 32.43 40.57 -21.68
N ASP A 65 33.66 40.94 -21.33
CA ASP A 65 34.85 41.06 -22.16
C ASP A 65 35.40 39.67 -22.53
N GLU A 66 35.70 39.49 -23.82
CA GLU A 66 36.40 38.31 -24.35
C GLU A 66 37.91 38.45 -24.13
N GLY A 67 38.56 37.46 -23.51
CA GLY A 67 40.01 37.49 -23.40
C GLY A 67 40.66 36.25 -22.78
N THR A 68 41.37 35.52 -23.65
CA THR A 68 42.68 34.89 -23.38
C THR A 68 42.73 33.40 -23.03
N GLU A 69 43.12 32.63 -24.04
CA GLU A 69 43.73 31.30 -23.96
C GLU A 69 45.03 31.31 -23.13
N MET A 70 45.19 30.32 -22.25
CA MET A 70 46.53 29.79 -21.93
C MET A 70 46.48 28.28 -21.65
N THR A 71 47.30 27.58 -22.42
CA THR A 71 47.65 26.17 -22.36
C THR A 71 48.45 25.81 -21.10
N SER A 72 48.10 24.75 -20.36
CA SER A 72 49.09 23.97 -19.58
C SER A 72 48.64 22.54 -19.20
N ARG A 73 49.40 21.57 -19.73
CA ARG A 73 49.92 20.28 -19.20
C ARG A 73 49.05 19.29 -18.39
N PRO A 74 49.19 17.97 -18.65
CA PRO A 74 48.41 16.92 -18.02
C PRO A 74 49.00 16.50 -16.65
N SER A 75 48.19 16.59 -15.60
CA SER A 75 48.47 15.97 -14.30
C SER A 75 47.71 14.67 -14.16
N LEU A 76 48.39 13.65 -13.63
CA LEU A 76 47.98 12.25 -13.53
C LEU A 76 46.63 12.11 -12.81
N ARG A 77 45.62 11.64 -13.54
CA ARG A 77 44.29 11.33 -13.05
C ARG A 77 44.34 10.11 -12.13
N ARG A 78 44.06 10.34 -10.84
CA ARG A 78 43.48 9.33 -9.96
C ARG A 78 42.09 9.03 -10.51
N ALA A 79 41.82 7.78 -10.86
CA ALA A 79 40.53 7.34 -11.39
C ALA A 79 39.43 7.62 -10.36
N SER A 80 38.80 8.79 -10.49
CA SER A 80 37.46 8.99 -9.99
C SER A 80 36.59 8.05 -10.82
N PHE A 81 35.92 7.12 -10.14
CA PHE A 81 34.75 6.45 -10.69
C PHE A 81 33.71 7.56 -10.93
N SER A 82 33.86 8.25 -12.05
CA SER A 82 32.77 9.00 -12.65
C SER A 82 31.73 7.95 -12.95
N SER A 83 30.59 8.03 -12.28
CA SER A 83 29.36 7.29 -12.58
C SER A 83 28.98 7.60 -14.03
N ASN A 84 29.69 6.98 -14.96
CA ASN A 84 29.42 7.02 -16.37
C ASN A 84 28.04 6.41 -16.55
N LYS A 85 27.06 7.26 -16.88
CA LYS A 85 25.85 6.90 -17.63
C LYS A 85 25.36 5.47 -17.34
N ALA A 86 25.06 5.17 -16.07
CA ALA A 86 23.91 4.31 -15.83
C ALA A 86 22.78 5.11 -16.46
N GLY A 87 22.28 4.64 -17.62
CA GLY A 87 21.17 5.28 -18.31
C GLY A 87 20.16 5.62 -17.23
N SER A 88 19.92 6.94 -17.05
CA SER A 88 18.81 7.43 -16.24
C SER A 88 17.67 6.51 -16.58
N ILE A 89 17.28 5.67 -15.61
CA ILE A 89 16.14 4.77 -15.74
C ILE A 89 15.07 5.72 -16.23
N SER A 90 14.74 5.54 -17.52
CA SER A 90 14.22 6.62 -18.34
C SER A 90 13.05 7.22 -17.59
N ALA A 91 12.89 8.53 -17.67
CA ALA A 91 11.70 9.20 -17.15
C ALA A 91 10.42 8.43 -17.52
N SER A 92 10.40 7.59 -18.58
CA SER A 92 9.34 6.60 -18.86
C SER A 92 8.96 5.64 -17.71
N PHE A 93 9.90 5.11 -16.91
CA PHE A 93 9.58 4.26 -15.75
C PHE A 93 8.97 5.05 -14.57
N LEU A 94 9.13 6.39 -14.60
CA LEU A 94 8.49 7.33 -13.68
C LEU A 94 7.30 8.07 -14.33
N LYS A 95 7.15 8.05 -15.65
CA LYS A 95 6.09 8.72 -16.43
C LYS A 95 4.76 7.99 -16.33
N GLY A 96 4.78 6.75 -15.87
CA GLY A 96 3.58 6.02 -15.52
C GLY A 96 3.71 5.48 -14.11
N GLN A 97 2.82 5.93 -13.23
CA GLN A 97 2.52 5.32 -11.94
C GLN A 97 3.42 5.75 -10.78
N GLU A 98 3.09 6.96 -10.31
CA GLU A 98 2.89 7.30 -8.90
C GLU A 98 4.11 7.17 -7.97
N ALA A 99 4.32 8.18 -7.13
CA ALA A 99 5.27 8.10 -6.02
C ALA A 99 4.80 7.05 -5.00
N GLU A 100 5.06 5.78 -5.30
CA GLU A 100 4.65 4.59 -4.55
C GLU A 100 5.86 3.77 -4.12
N CYS A 101 5.73 3.11 -2.98
CA CYS A 101 6.73 2.15 -2.56
C CYS A 101 6.62 0.89 -3.43
N CYS A 102 7.70 0.50 -4.11
CA CYS A 102 7.70 -0.70 -4.96
C CYS A 102 7.62 -2.03 -4.18
N ILE A 103 7.66 -2.00 -2.84
CA ILE A 103 7.52 -3.19 -2.00
C ILE A 103 6.04 -3.45 -1.71
N CYS A 104 5.32 -2.46 -1.18
CA CYS A 104 3.92 -2.60 -0.77
C CYS A 104 2.89 -1.95 -1.70
N CYS A 105 3.33 -1.26 -2.76
CA CYS A 105 2.50 -0.53 -3.72
C CYS A 105 1.57 0.54 -3.11
N ALA A 106 1.82 0.99 -1.88
CA ALA A 106 1.15 2.16 -1.30
C ALA A 106 1.89 3.44 -1.67
N GLU A 107 1.17 4.56 -1.69
CA GLU A 107 1.72 5.90 -1.90
C GLU A 107 2.84 6.19 -0.89
N LEU A 108 4.01 6.67 -1.35
CA LEU A 108 5.16 6.99 -0.50
C LEU A 108 4.83 8.00 0.62
N PRO A 109 4.01 9.04 0.39
CA PRO A 109 3.63 9.98 1.46
C PRO A 109 2.72 9.38 2.54
N SER A 110 2.25 8.14 2.39
CA SER A 110 1.34 7.49 3.36
C SER A 110 2.04 6.97 4.62
N ASP A 111 3.36 6.77 4.57
CA ASP A 111 4.18 6.32 5.71
C ASP A 111 5.57 7.01 5.66
N THR A 112 6.41 6.75 6.65
CA THR A 112 7.78 7.28 6.71
C THR A 112 8.62 6.71 5.57
N VAL A 113 9.04 7.57 4.66
CA VAL A 113 9.99 7.24 3.60
C VAL A 113 11.41 7.12 4.15
N CYS A 114 12.23 6.24 3.56
CA CYS A 114 13.64 6.12 3.86
C CYS A 114 14.54 6.27 2.62
N MET A 115 15.80 6.59 2.89
CA MET A 115 16.91 6.50 1.97
C MET A 115 17.73 5.24 2.27
N LEU A 116 18.26 4.63 1.21
CA LEU A 116 19.16 3.49 1.33
C LEU A 116 20.59 4.01 1.48
N MET A 117 21.34 3.51 2.45
CA MET A 117 22.68 3.99 2.79
C MET A 117 23.74 2.91 2.57
N PRO A 118 24.91 3.27 2.02
CA PRO A 118 26.02 2.35 1.80
C PRO A 118 26.71 2.00 3.12
N ARG A 119 27.67 1.06 3.05
CA ARG A 119 28.49 0.67 4.21
C ARG A 119 29.34 1.81 4.75
N PHE A 120 29.86 2.64 3.84
CA PHE A 120 30.78 3.72 4.14
C PHE A 120 30.32 4.99 3.43
N GLY A 121 30.39 6.12 4.13
CA GLY A 121 29.97 7.42 3.61
C GLY A 121 28.67 7.92 4.23
N LYS A 122 28.39 9.20 4.00
CA LYS A 122 27.16 9.88 4.42
C LYS A 122 26.13 10.00 3.29
N LYS A 123 26.53 9.61 2.07
CA LYS A 123 25.74 9.71 0.84
C LYS A 123 24.81 8.51 0.71
N ARG A 124 23.71 8.65 -0.02
CA ARG A 124 22.76 7.55 -0.24
C ARG A 124 23.34 6.58 -1.27
N SER A 125 22.95 5.30 -1.20
CA SER A 125 23.32 4.27 -2.18
C SER A 125 22.69 4.53 -3.54
N CYS A 126 21.45 5.05 -3.57
CA CYS A 126 20.71 5.33 -4.80
C CYS A 126 19.60 6.37 -4.56
N ARG A 127 19.00 6.88 -5.64
CA ARG A 127 17.92 7.89 -5.61
C ARG A 127 16.52 7.34 -5.28
N HIS A 128 16.37 6.03 -5.12
CA HIS A 128 15.07 5.42 -4.91
C HIS A 128 14.56 5.58 -3.48
N TYR A 129 13.29 5.98 -3.36
CA TYR A 129 12.57 6.12 -2.11
C TYR A 129 11.67 4.91 -1.86
N LEU A 130 11.62 4.47 -0.61
CA LEU A 130 10.83 3.33 -0.17
C LEU A 130 10.28 3.64 1.22
N HIS A 131 9.20 2.98 1.64
CA HIS A 131 8.81 3.05 3.05
C HIS A 131 9.87 2.40 3.94
N HIS A 132 10.20 3.07 5.03
CA HIS A 132 11.18 2.62 6.01
C HIS A 132 10.79 1.28 6.64
N SER A 133 9.49 1.11 6.93
CA SER A 133 8.89 -0.15 7.41
C SER A 133 9.11 -1.29 6.42
N CYS A 134 8.86 -1.05 5.13
CA CYS A 134 9.04 -2.03 4.06
C CYS A 134 10.51 -2.45 3.89
N VAL A 135 11.45 -1.52 3.96
CA VAL A 135 12.88 -1.84 3.83
C VAL A 135 13.39 -2.61 5.05
N LYS A 136 12.91 -2.30 6.26
CA LYS A 136 13.23 -3.09 7.45
C LYS A 136 12.78 -4.54 7.32
N LEU A 137 11.54 -4.76 6.85
CA LEU A 137 11.03 -6.10 6.59
C LEU A 137 11.86 -6.82 5.52
N LEU A 138 12.23 -6.12 4.44
CA LEU A 138 13.14 -6.65 3.42
C LEU A 138 14.45 -7.12 4.04
N MET A 139 15.14 -6.25 4.80
CA MET A 139 16.41 -6.57 5.46
C MET A 139 16.30 -7.73 6.47
N GLN A 140 15.15 -7.91 7.12
CA GLN A 140 14.89 -9.04 8.03
C GLN A 140 14.67 -10.35 7.28
N SER A 141 14.09 -10.28 6.08
CA SER A 141 13.73 -11.45 5.27
C SER A 141 14.82 -11.94 4.32
N THR A 142 15.81 -11.10 4.02
CA THR A 142 16.89 -11.41 3.07
C THR A 142 18.25 -11.35 3.75
N PRO A 143 19.15 -12.32 3.56
CA PRO A 143 20.52 -12.19 4.05
C PRO A 143 21.26 -11.06 3.32
N ALA A 144 22.27 -10.50 3.98
CA ALA A 144 23.17 -9.52 3.34
C ALA A 144 24.00 -10.18 2.21
N PRO A 145 24.40 -9.42 1.16
CA PRO A 145 24.21 -7.98 0.98
C PRO A 145 22.77 -7.61 0.60
N TYR A 146 22.28 -6.49 1.13
CA TYR A 146 20.95 -5.99 0.77
C TYR A 146 21.03 -5.19 -0.53
N LEU A 147 20.06 -5.41 -1.42
CA LEU A 147 20.02 -4.78 -2.73
C LEU A 147 18.75 -3.94 -2.88
N CYS A 148 18.86 -2.74 -3.44
CA CYS A 148 17.69 -1.95 -3.78
C CYS A 148 16.78 -2.74 -4.74
N PRO A 149 15.48 -2.90 -4.45
CA PRO A 149 14.58 -3.68 -5.31
C PRO A 149 14.42 -3.07 -6.71
N LEU A 150 14.62 -1.75 -6.83
CA LEU A 150 14.52 -1.02 -8.09
C LEU A 150 15.82 -1.08 -8.90
N CYS A 151 16.96 -0.65 -8.35
CA CYS A 151 18.22 -0.55 -9.13
C CYS A 151 19.31 -1.55 -8.77
N ARG A 152 19.05 -2.49 -7.85
CA ARG A 152 20.00 -3.47 -7.34
C ARG A 152 21.25 -2.89 -6.67
N THR A 153 21.31 -1.58 -6.44
CA THR A 153 22.46 -1.00 -5.75
C THR A 153 22.51 -1.50 -4.32
N GLU A 154 23.70 -1.96 -3.91
CA GLU A 154 23.94 -2.45 -2.57
C GLU A 154 23.71 -1.35 -1.52
N PHE A 155 23.12 -1.74 -0.41
CA PHE A 155 22.97 -0.90 0.78
C PHE A 155 23.15 -1.74 2.04
N VAL A 156 23.49 -1.09 3.15
CA VAL A 156 23.74 -1.75 4.44
C VAL A 156 22.72 -1.37 5.50
N ARG A 157 22.13 -0.18 5.38
CA ARG A 157 21.10 0.31 6.30
C ARG A 157 20.13 1.23 5.58
N ALA A 158 18.96 1.43 6.17
CA ALA A 158 17.98 2.40 5.75
C ALA A 158 17.87 3.49 6.81
N GLU A 159 17.86 4.76 6.39
CA GLU A 159 17.63 5.91 7.28
C GLU A 159 16.33 6.62 6.89
N PRO A 160 15.48 6.99 7.87
CA PRO A 160 14.27 7.73 7.56
C PRO A 160 14.62 9.10 6.97
N LEU A 161 13.91 9.48 5.91
CA LEU A 161 14.02 10.79 5.30
C LEU A 161 13.32 11.81 6.24
N PRO A 162 13.99 12.91 6.64
CA PRO A 162 13.37 13.91 7.53
C PRO A 162 12.08 14.48 6.92
N ASP A 163 11.09 14.85 7.74
CA ASP A 163 9.88 15.50 7.21
C ASP A 163 10.23 16.94 6.78
N VAL A 164 10.01 17.25 5.50
CA VAL A 164 10.29 18.57 4.92
C VAL A 164 9.53 19.72 5.60
N ARG A 165 8.37 19.43 6.21
CA ARG A 165 7.54 20.41 6.92
C ARG A 165 8.10 20.74 8.31
N LEU A 166 8.79 19.80 8.93
CA LEU A 166 9.29 19.92 10.31
C LEU A 166 10.76 20.33 10.35
N ASN A 167 11.55 19.87 9.38
CA ASN A 167 12.99 20.15 9.31
C ASN A 167 13.49 20.16 7.86
N SER A 168 13.11 21.21 7.13
CA SER A 168 13.50 21.44 5.73
C SER A 168 15.02 21.37 5.52
N SER A 169 15.82 21.85 6.47
CA SER A 169 17.28 21.88 6.33
C SER A 169 17.90 20.48 6.46
N ALA A 170 17.35 19.63 7.31
CA ALA A 170 17.76 18.22 7.37
C ALA A 170 17.30 17.45 6.13
N TRP A 171 16.07 17.69 5.67
CA TRP A 171 15.54 17.11 4.43
C TRP A 171 16.40 17.50 3.22
N PHE A 172 16.76 18.78 3.08
CA PHE A 172 17.58 19.27 1.97
C PHE A 172 18.95 18.59 1.96
N ARG A 173 19.65 18.57 3.10
CA ARG A 173 20.95 17.88 3.25
C ARG A 173 20.87 16.38 2.98
N ALA A 174 19.73 15.76 3.26
CA ALA A 174 19.54 14.34 3.02
C ALA A 174 19.42 14.01 1.52
N ILE A 175 18.91 14.96 0.71
CA ILE A 175 18.68 14.76 -0.73
C ILE A 175 19.87 15.21 -1.57
N ASP A 176 20.63 16.19 -1.07
CA ASP A 176 21.87 16.72 -1.66
C ASP A 176 22.98 15.68 -1.63
N ASP A 177 22.88 14.69 -2.53
CA ASP A 177 23.75 13.52 -2.56
C ASP A 177 25.19 13.88 -2.94
N ASP A 178 25.39 14.96 -3.72
CA ASP A 178 26.71 15.43 -4.10
C ASP A 178 27.36 16.40 -3.08
N ASP A 179 26.64 16.77 -2.00
CA ASP A 179 27.02 17.80 -1.02
C ASP A 179 27.35 19.15 -1.70
N SER A 180 26.70 19.48 -2.82
CA SER A 180 26.98 20.70 -3.57
C SER A 180 26.37 21.95 -2.92
N GLY A 181 25.46 21.77 -1.96
CA GLY A 181 24.68 22.86 -1.36
C GLY A 181 23.51 23.32 -2.24
N ALA A 182 23.27 22.65 -3.38
CA ALA A 182 22.21 22.98 -4.31
C ALA A 182 21.59 21.71 -4.92
N LEU A 183 20.26 21.66 -5.01
CA LEU A 183 19.55 20.51 -5.55
C LEU A 183 19.19 20.71 -7.02
N GLU A 184 19.35 19.66 -7.83
CA GLU A 184 18.84 19.66 -9.20
C GLU A 184 17.30 19.56 -9.22
N LYS A 185 16.67 20.08 -10.29
CA LYS A 185 15.21 20.02 -10.44
C LYS A 185 14.62 18.63 -10.22
N CYS A 186 15.23 17.61 -10.82
CA CYS A 186 14.76 16.24 -10.68
C CYS A 186 14.87 15.72 -9.24
N GLU A 187 15.92 16.09 -8.50
CA GLU A 187 16.12 15.63 -7.11
C GLU A 187 15.05 16.19 -6.18
N VAL A 188 14.72 17.47 -6.36
CA VAL A 188 13.67 18.13 -5.58
C VAL A 188 12.30 17.53 -5.87
N ILE A 189 11.98 17.31 -7.15
CA ILE A 189 10.68 16.76 -7.55
C ILE A 189 10.52 15.32 -7.04
N ASP A 190 11.50 14.45 -7.27
CA ASP A 190 11.45 13.06 -6.80
C ASP A 190 11.24 13.00 -5.28
N ALA A 191 11.98 13.82 -4.53
CA ALA A 191 11.92 13.81 -3.07
C ALA A 191 10.62 14.43 -2.52
N LEU A 192 10.12 15.50 -3.13
CA LEU A 192 8.86 16.12 -2.72
C LEU A 192 7.69 15.19 -3.01
N CYS A 193 7.66 14.54 -4.18
CA CYS A 193 6.63 13.56 -4.51
C CYS A 193 6.69 12.32 -3.60
N ALA A 194 7.88 11.95 -3.12
CA ALA A 194 8.00 10.88 -2.13
C ALA A 194 7.47 11.28 -0.75
N THR A 195 7.62 12.54 -0.34
CA THR A 195 7.32 12.99 1.04
C THR A 195 5.98 13.70 1.20
N LEU A 196 5.42 14.22 0.11
CA LEU A 196 4.18 14.97 0.07
C LEU A 196 3.25 14.39 -1.01
N PRO A 197 1.92 14.45 -0.83
CA PRO A 197 0.95 13.97 -1.81
C PRO A 197 0.85 14.94 -2.98
N VAL A 198 1.94 15.11 -3.72
CA VAL A 198 2.07 16.02 -4.85
C VAL A 198 2.06 15.22 -6.14
N ASP A 199 1.35 15.76 -7.13
CA ASP A 199 1.36 15.29 -8.49
C ASP A 199 2.65 15.77 -9.20
N PRO A 200 3.52 14.85 -9.65
CA PRO A 200 4.77 15.21 -10.30
C PRO A 200 4.56 16.04 -11.57
N GLU A 201 3.49 15.77 -12.34
CA GLU A 201 3.22 16.48 -13.59
C GLU A 201 2.78 17.92 -13.31
N LYS A 202 1.88 18.09 -12.33
CA LYS A 202 1.45 19.43 -11.90
C LYS A 202 2.63 20.23 -11.36
N LEU A 203 3.52 19.60 -10.61
CA LEU A 203 4.73 20.25 -10.07
C LEU A 203 5.75 20.59 -11.18
N GLU A 204 5.97 19.70 -12.14
CA GLU A 204 6.87 19.92 -13.28
C GLU A 204 6.38 21.06 -14.19
N ALA A 205 5.06 21.17 -14.38
CA ALA A 205 4.40 22.18 -15.18
C ALA A 205 4.50 23.59 -14.59
N VAL A 206 4.88 23.73 -13.31
CA VAL A 206 5.07 25.02 -12.66
C VAL A 206 6.24 25.76 -13.32
N LYS A 207 5.91 26.80 -14.09
CA LYS A 207 6.88 27.70 -14.77
C LYS A 207 7.65 28.63 -13.80
N LEU A 208 7.58 28.39 -12.49
CA LEU A 208 8.20 29.22 -11.46
C LEU A 208 9.62 28.76 -11.10
N TRP A 209 10.13 27.67 -11.69
CA TRP A 209 11.49 27.19 -11.40
C TRP A 209 12.55 28.29 -11.58
N SER A 210 12.46 29.08 -12.65
CA SER A 210 13.35 30.21 -12.92
C SER A 210 13.25 31.35 -11.90
N GLN A 211 12.22 31.38 -11.06
CA GLN A 211 12.09 32.36 -9.98
C GLN A 211 12.88 31.93 -8.73
N TRP A 212 13.15 30.64 -8.58
CA TRP A 212 13.90 30.09 -7.45
C TRP A 212 15.37 29.82 -7.81
N ASP A 213 15.63 29.48 -9.07
CA ASP A 213 16.97 29.38 -9.65
C ASP A 213 17.41 30.75 -10.21
N LEU A 214 17.76 31.67 -9.30
CA LEU A 214 18.13 33.05 -9.63
C LEU A 214 19.34 33.15 -10.56
N GLU A 215 20.20 32.12 -10.56
CA GLU A 215 21.42 32.06 -11.35
C GLU A 215 21.22 31.38 -12.72
N GLY A 216 20.04 30.79 -12.98
CA GLY A 216 19.79 30.01 -14.20
C GLY A 216 20.67 28.76 -14.31
N SER A 217 21.12 28.24 -13.17
CA SER A 217 22.05 27.11 -13.04
C SER A 217 21.39 25.75 -13.31
N GLY A 218 20.07 25.69 -13.30
CA GLY A 218 19.27 24.46 -13.23
C GLY A 218 19.19 23.85 -11.83
N ARG A 219 19.78 24.51 -10.81
CA ARG A 219 19.83 24.06 -9.42
C ARG A 219 19.18 25.09 -8.48
N ILE A 220 18.71 24.63 -7.33
CA ILE A 220 18.16 25.50 -6.27
C ILE A 220 19.00 25.36 -5.01
N THR A 221 19.53 26.47 -4.50
CA THR A 221 20.27 26.50 -3.23
C THR A 221 19.32 26.31 -2.06
N ARG A 222 19.84 25.88 -0.91
CA ARG A 222 19.04 25.73 0.31
C ARG A 222 18.35 27.03 0.70
N GLU A 223 19.07 28.15 0.63
CA GLU A 223 18.55 29.46 0.99
C GLU A 223 17.38 29.88 0.07
N ALA A 224 17.46 29.57 -1.24
CA ALA A 224 16.37 29.83 -2.18
C ALA A 224 15.18 28.88 -1.96
N PHE A 225 15.44 27.61 -1.62
CA PHE A 225 14.40 26.62 -1.32
C PHE A 225 13.58 26.98 -0.08
N GLU A 226 14.26 27.38 1.01
CA GLU A 226 13.67 27.70 2.31
C GLU A 226 13.20 29.15 2.45
N HIS A 227 13.47 30.01 1.45
CA HIS A 227 13.06 31.41 1.49
C HIS A 227 11.54 31.53 1.75
N PRO A 228 11.05 32.58 2.46
CA PRO A 228 9.61 32.77 2.68
C PRO A 228 8.75 32.87 1.40
N ARG A 229 9.39 33.17 0.27
CA ARG A 229 8.81 33.14 -1.09
C ARG A 229 9.46 32.07 -1.98
N GLY A 230 10.16 31.13 -1.37
CA GLY A 230 10.88 30.05 -2.01
C GLY A 230 9.96 28.91 -2.42
N MET A 231 10.58 27.90 -3.01
CA MET A 231 9.87 26.74 -3.55
C MET A 231 9.08 25.99 -2.47
N LEU A 232 9.66 25.77 -1.29
CA LEU A 232 9.01 25.00 -0.23
C LEU A 232 7.69 25.65 0.19
N GLN A 233 7.71 26.96 0.47
CA GLN A 233 6.50 27.69 0.87
C GLN A 233 5.44 27.66 -0.22
N PHE A 234 5.83 27.82 -1.49
CA PHE A 234 4.92 27.70 -2.62
C PHE A 234 4.26 26.32 -2.69
N VAL A 235 5.04 25.24 -2.57
CA VAL A 235 4.54 23.87 -2.62
C VAL A 235 3.57 23.62 -1.47
N LEU A 236 3.95 23.97 -0.23
CA LEU A 236 3.11 23.77 0.95
C LEU A 236 1.79 24.55 0.86
N TYR A 237 1.84 25.79 0.38
CA TYR A 237 0.64 26.60 0.18
C TYR A 237 -0.25 26.05 -0.95
N SER A 238 0.36 25.55 -2.03
CA SER A 238 -0.34 25.06 -3.21
C SER A 238 -0.71 23.57 -3.13
N LEU A 239 -0.44 22.90 -2.00
CA LEU A 239 -0.71 21.47 -1.82
C LEU A 239 -2.12 21.05 -2.26
N PRO A 240 -3.21 21.76 -1.93
CA PRO A 240 -4.55 21.37 -2.38
C PRO A 240 -4.68 21.27 -3.90
N SER A 241 -4.04 22.19 -4.64
CA SER A 241 -4.08 22.23 -6.11
C SER A 241 -3.06 21.30 -6.75
N LEU A 242 -1.94 21.08 -6.08
CA LEU A 242 -0.87 20.16 -6.48
C LEU A 242 -1.18 18.72 -6.12
N LYS A 243 -2.21 18.45 -5.32
CA LYS A 243 -2.61 17.09 -4.97
C LYS A 243 -2.96 16.30 -6.23
N ARG A 244 -2.50 15.06 -6.22
CA ARG A 244 -2.91 14.07 -7.20
C ARG A 244 -4.41 13.88 -7.09
N GLU A 245 -5.09 13.97 -8.22
CA GLU A 245 -6.49 13.59 -8.28
C GLU A 245 -6.57 12.07 -8.17
N VAL A 246 -7.11 11.58 -7.06
CA VAL A 246 -7.41 10.17 -6.93
C VAL A 246 -8.45 9.85 -8.00
N ARG A 247 -8.12 8.86 -8.85
CA ARG A 247 -9.02 8.36 -9.91
C ARG A 247 -10.41 8.17 -9.34
N SER A 248 -11.33 9.02 -9.80
CA SER A 248 -12.72 9.04 -9.34
C SER A 248 -13.50 8.02 -10.16
N GLY A 249 -13.36 6.75 -9.80
CA GLY A 249 -14.06 5.64 -10.44
C GLY A 249 -14.06 4.41 -9.57
N ALA A 250 -15.15 3.66 -9.60
CA ALA A 250 -15.16 2.31 -9.03
C ALA A 250 -14.26 1.42 -9.92
N VAL A 251 -13.33 0.70 -9.28
CA VAL A 251 -12.51 -0.30 -9.93
C VAL A 251 -13.44 -1.44 -10.37
N PRO A 252 -13.52 -1.78 -11.67
CA PRO A 252 -14.38 -2.85 -12.14
C PRO A 252 -14.08 -4.18 -11.44
N ASP A 253 -15.07 -5.06 -11.25
CA ASP A 253 -14.79 -6.39 -10.69
C ASP A 253 -14.09 -7.27 -11.74
N ILE A 254 -12.93 -7.82 -11.37
CA ILE A 254 -12.06 -8.62 -12.24
C ILE A 254 -12.71 -9.92 -12.72
N GLU A 255 -13.63 -10.52 -11.94
CA GLU A 255 -14.28 -11.78 -12.28
C GLU A 255 -15.51 -11.53 -13.17
N GLN A 256 -16.28 -10.50 -12.86
CA GLN A 256 -17.50 -10.12 -13.58
C GLN A 256 -17.21 -9.43 -14.92
N SER A 257 -16.13 -8.64 -15.02
CA SER A 257 -15.86 -7.80 -16.19
C SER A 257 -14.36 -7.62 -16.47
N ARG A 258 -13.68 -8.73 -16.80
CA ARG A 258 -12.22 -8.78 -17.13
C ARG A 258 -11.75 -7.68 -18.07
N GLU A 259 -12.45 -7.51 -19.19
CA GLU A 259 -12.08 -6.51 -20.20
C GLU A 259 -12.19 -5.08 -19.67
N SER A 260 -13.24 -4.79 -18.90
CA SER A 260 -13.40 -3.48 -18.28
C SER A 260 -12.35 -3.23 -17.20
N TRP A 261 -12.02 -4.24 -16.39
CA TRP A 261 -10.94 -4.18 -15.41
C TRP A 261 -9.59 -3.92 -16.09
N PHE A 262 -9.27 -4.65 -17.16
CA PHE A 262 -8.01 -4.49 -17.87
C PHE A 262 -7.88 -3.08 -18.47
N ARG A 263 -8.92 -2.62 -19.18
CA ARG A 263 -8.95 -1.28 -19.77
C ARG A 263 -8.87 -0.16 -18.73
N TYR A 264 -9.41 -0.38 -17.52
CA TYR A 264 -9.32 0.59 -16.43
C TYR A 264 -7.87 0.84 -16.00
N TRP A 265 -7.03 -0.21 -16.02
CA TRP A 265 -5.61 -0.14 -15.63
C TRP A 265 -4.64 0.12 -16.79
N ASP A 266 -5.07 -0.11 -18.03
CA ASP A 266 -4.32 0.19 -19.26
C ASP A 266 -4.53 1.66 -19.67
N GLU A 267 -3.92 2.57 -18.91
CA GLU A 267 -4.12 4.02 -19.05
C GLU A 267 -3.71 4.53 -20.44
N ASP A 268 -2.65 3.95 -21.00
CA ASP A 268 -2.08 4.32 -22.29
C ASP A 268 -2.80 3.64 -23.47
N ASN A 269 -3.82 2.80 -23.20
CA ASN A 269 -4.57 2.02 -24.18
C ASN A 269 -3.67 1.17 -25.11
N LEU A 270 -2.55 0.67 -24.59
CA LEU A 270 -1.61 -0.18 -25.33
C LEU A 270 -2.12 -1.62 -25.47
N ARG A 271 -3.20 -1.96 -24.75
CA ARG A 271 -3.78 -3.31 -24.62
C ARG A 271 -2.81 -4.31 -24.01
N GLU A 272 -1.89 -3.79 -23.21
CA GLU A 272 -0.77 -4.51 -22.62
C GLU A 272 -0.52 -3.94 -21.23
N LEU A 273 -0.30 -4.82 -20.23
CA LEU A 273 0.08 -4.42 -18.89
C LEU A 273 1.44 -5.03 -18.55
N GLU A 274 2.42 -4.18 -18.26
CA GLU A 274 3.69 -4.62 -17.71
C GLU A 274 3.50 -5.30 -16.35
N PHE A 275 4.44 -6.18 -15.96
CA PHE A 275 4.33 -6.96 -14.72
C PHE A 275 4.07 -6.08 -13.47
N LEU A 276 4.79 -4.96 -13.32
CA LEU A 276 4.62 -4.06 -12.19
C LEU A 276 3.28 -3.33 -12.21
N THR A 277 2.86 -2.85 -13.39
CA THR A 277 1.55 -2.23 -13.55
C THR A 277 0.44 -3.21 -13.22
N PHE A 278 0.56 -4.47 -13.66
CA PHE A 278 -0.39 -5.52 -13.34
C PHE A 278 -0.41 -5.87 -11.84
N LEU A 279 0.76 -5.96 -11.20
CA LEU A 279 0.89 -6.17 -9.76
C LEU A 279 0.22 -5.03 -8.97
N ARG A 280 0.50 -3.76 -9.32
CA ARG A 280 -0.13 -2.58 -8.70
C ARG A 280 -1.64 -2.58 -8.89
N ALA A 281 -2.11 -2.86 -10.11
CA ALA A 281 -3.52 -2.95 -10.43
C ALA A 281 -4.24 -3.97 -9.53
N LEU A 282 -3.65 -5.15 -9.33
CA LEU A 282 -4.20 -6.17 -8.43
C LEU A 282 -4.13 -5.77 -6.96
N ALA A 283 -3.02 -5.19 -6.51
CA ALA A 283 -2.86 -4.70 -5.13
C ALA A 283 -3.98 -3.71 -4.76
N ARG A 284 -4.24 -2.73 -5.63
CA ARG A 284 -5.31 -1.74 -5.44
C ARG A 284 -6.70 -2.33 -5.62
N THR A 285 -6.88 -3.27 -6.54
CA THR A 285 -8.16 -3.98 -6.73
C THR A 285 -8.54 -4.77 -5.48
N LEU A 286 -7.55 -5.38 -4.80
CA LEU A 286 -7.76 -6.16 -3.59
C LEU A 286 -7.64 -5.34 -2.29
N ARG A 287 -7.24 -4.06 -2.38
CA ARG A 287 -6.99 -3.17 -1.24
C ARG A 287 -6.01 -3.77 -0.22
N ILE A 288 -4.94 -4.36 -0.75
CA ILE A 288 -3.81 -4.90 0.03
C ILE A 288 -2.57 -4.02 -0.09
N ASP A 289 -2.67 -2.86 -0.74
CA ASP A 289 -1.64 -1.85 -0.75
C ASP A 289 -1.28 -1.44 0.70
N GLY A 290 0.02 -1.45 1.01
CA GLY A 290 0.54 -1.20 2.35
C GLY A 290 0.75 -2.46 3.21
N ASP A 291 0.11 -3.60 2.90
CA ASP A 291 0.35 -4.87 3.61
C ASP A 291 1.51 -5.64 2.94
N CYS A 292 2.69 -5.54 3.52
CA CYS A 292 3.90 -6.20 3.00
C CYS A 292 3.79 -7.72 2.89
N ALA A 293 3.05 -8.38 3.80
CA ALA A 293 2.93 -9.83 3.81
C ALA A 293 2.03 -10.29 2.66
N ASP A 294 0.87 -9.66 2.51
CA ASP A 294 -0.06 -9.95 1.42
C ASP A 294 0.50 -9.57 0.06
N MET A 295 1.24 -8.46 -0.03
CA MET A 295 1.94 -8.06 -1.24
C MET A 295 3.04 -9.03 -1.64
N SER A 296 3.78 -9.59 -0.68
CA SER A 296 4.79 -10.63 -0.94
C SER A 296 4.13 -11.90 -1.48
N LEU A 297 2.99 -12.30 -0.91
CA LEU A 297 2.21 -13.45 -1.40
C LEU A 297 1.66 -13.21 -2.81
N LEU A 298 1.05 -12.05 -3.06
CA LEU A 298 0.54 -11.67 -4.39
C LEU A 298 1.67 -11.71 -5.42
N ARG A 299 2.84 -11.15 -5.10
CA ARG A 299 4.00 -11.16 -5.99
C ARG A 299 4.47 -12.58 -6.28
N LYS A 300 4.57 -13.46 -5.28
CA LYS A 300 4.94 -14.87 -5.45
C LYS A 300 3.99 -15.56 -6.44
N VAL A 301 2.68 -15.38 -6.27
CA VAL A 301 1.65 -15.93 -7.18
C VAL A 301 1.85 -15.42 -8.60
N LEU A 302 2.01 -14.11 -8.77
CA LEU A 302 2.18 -13.52 -10.10
C LEU A 302 3.44 -13.97 -10.81
N ILE A 303 4.57 -14.08 -10.09
CA ILE A 303 5.82 -14.58 -10.69
C ILE A 303 5.63 -16.00 -11.20
N GLN A 304 5.02 -16.88 -10.38
CA GLN A 304 4.77 -18.26 -10.80
C GLN A 304 3.84 -18.29 -12.02
N LEU A 305 2.76 -17.52 -11.99
CA LEU A 305 1.79 -17.48 -13.09
C LEU A 305 2.41 -16.91 -14.39
N PHE A 306 3.20 -15.84 -14.30
CA PHE A 306 3.90 -15.30 -15.47
C PHE A 306 4.87 -16.33 -16.06
N LYS A 307 5.55 -17.14 -15.23
CA LYS A 307 6.39 -18.25 -15.70
C LYS A 307 5.56 -19.34 -16.37
N ASP A 308 4.45 -19.76 -15.77
CA ASP A 308 3.57 -20.80 -16.30
C ASP A 308 3.01 -20.43 -17.70
N PHE A 309 2.83 -19.13 -17.97
CA PHE A 309 2.36 -18.60 -19.24
C PHE A 309 3.49 -18.14 -20.19
N GLY A 310 4.76 -18.38 -19.86
CA GLY A 310 5.91 -17.99 -20.69
C GLY A 310 6.07 -16.47 -20.87
N LEU A 311 5.54 -15.69 -19.93
CA LEU A 311 5.67 -14.23 -19.89
C LEU A 311 6.92 -13.78 -19.12
N CYS A 312 7.59 -14.69 -18.43
CA CYS A 312 8.86 -14.46 -17.76
C CYS A 312 9.86 -15.49 -18.27
N GLU A 313 11.01 -15.05 -18.77
CA GLU A 313 12.10 -15.98 -19.06
C GLU A 313 12.67 -16.54 -17.74
N GLU A 314 13.24 -17.75 -17.77
CA GLU A 314 13.99 -18.29 -16.65
C GLU A 314 15.25 -17.44 -16.45
N VAL A 315 15.09 -16.31 -15.76
CA VAL A 315 16.23 -15.58 -15.22
C VAL A 315 16.94 -16.58 -14.33
N ASN A 316 18.20 -16.91 -14.65
CA ASN A 316 19.07 -17.78 -13.85
C ASN A 316 18.92 -17.38 -12.39
N ALA A 317 18.06 -18.12 -11.69
CA ALA A 317 17.67 -17.77 -10.36
C ALA A 317 18.84 -18.17 -9.49
N ASP A 318 19.69 -17.21 -9.14
CA ASP A 318 20.39 -17.27 -7.87
C ASP A 318 19.34 -17.13 -6.76
N CYS A 319 18.44 -18.12 -6.69
CA CYS A 319 17.35 -18.28 -5.73
C CYS A 319 17.85 -18.35 -4.29
N GLN A 320 19.17 -18.40 -4.09
CA GLN A 320 19.81 -18.39 -2.78
C GLN A 320 19.76 -17.01 -2.10
N THR A 321 19.69 -15.90 -2.84
CA THR A 321 19.78 -14.58 -2.20
C THR A 321 18.45 -14.09 -1.64
N GLY A 322 17.30 -14.63 -2.08
CA GLY A 322 15.97 -14.17 -1.69
C GLY A 322 15.68 -12.69 -2.03
N ALA A 323 16.64 -11.98 -2.62
CA ALA A 323 16.59 -10.57 -2.94
C ALA A 323 15.92 -10.40 -4.30
N TRP A 324 14.61 -10.24 -4.28
CA TRP A 324 13.82 -9.98 -5.48
C TRP A 324 14.21 -8.62 -6.05
N SER A 325 14.75 -8.62 -7.27
CA SER A 325 14.88 -7.38 -8.02
C SER A 325 13.93 -7.32 -9.19
N VAL A 326 13.21 -6.21 -9.24
CA VAL A 326 12.32 -5.79 -10.32
C VAL A 326 13.09 -5.66 -11.64
N GLN A 327 14.33 -5.18 -11.61
CA GLN A 327 15.12 -4.83 -12.79
C GLN A 327 15.72 -5.97 -13.60
N GLY A 328 15.46 -7.23 -13.25
CA GLY A 328 15.97 -8.34 -14.07
C GLY A 328 14.98 -9.45 -14.29
N ILE A 329 13.70 -9.19 -14.03
CA ILE A 329 12.64 -9.98 -14.65
C ILE A 329 12.39 -9.32 -16.00
N GLU A 330 13.06 -9.79 -17.04
CA GLU A 330 12.63 -9.51 -18.41
C GLU A 330 11.28 -10.22 -18.58
N SER A 331 10.21 -9.46 -18.30
CA SER A 331 8.84 -9.93 -18.44
C SER A 331 8.26 -9.35 -19.71
N ARG A 332 7.65 -10.22 -20.51
CA ARG A 332 6.78 -9.80 -21.60
C ARG A 332 5.51 -9.21 -20.99
N PRO A 333 4.98 -8.11 -21.55
CA PRO A 333 3.75 -7.54 -21.04
C PRO A 333 2.59 -8.53 -21.23
N LEU A 334 1.66 -8.50 -20.28
CA LEU A 334 0.44 -9.29 -20.33
C LEU A 334 -0.54 -8.61 -21.30
N THR A 335 -0.88 -9.27 -22.40
CA THR A 335 -1.84 -8.72 -23.37
C THR A 335 -3.29 -8.87 -22.90
N GLN A 336 -4.15 -7.93 -23.29
CA GLN A 336 -5.59 -7.97 -23.00
C GLN A 336 -6.22 -9.28 -23.50
N LYS A 337 -5.80 -9.75 -24.68
CA LYS A 337 -6.30 -10.98 -25.30
C LYS A 337 -6.02 -12.20 -24.42
N LEU A 338 -4.77 -12.36 -23.97
CA LEU A 338 -4.38 -13.48 -23.10
C LEU A 338 -5.08 -13.40 -21.74
N PHE A 339 -5.25 -12.20 -21.21
CA PHE A 339 -5.95 -11.99 -19.94
C PHE A 339 -7.44 -12.35 -20.01
N CYS A 340 -8.11 -11.99 -21.11
CA CYS A 340 -9.55 -12.19 -21.29
C CYS A 340 -9.93 -13.56 -21.88
N GLU A 341 -8.95 -14.39 -22.24
CA GLU A 341 -9.17 -15.72 -22.81
C GLU A 341 -10.00 -16.62 -21.87
N ARG A 342 -10.89 -17.42 -22.45
CA ARG A 342 -11.77 -18.36 -21.75
C ARG A 342 -11.96 -19.65 -22.56
N PRO A 343 -12.15 -20.80 -21.90
CA PRO A 343 -11.94 -21.06 -20.47
C PRO A 343 -10.45 -21.19 -20.12
N ASP A 344 -10.11 -21.24 -18.83
CA ASP A 344 -8.76 -21.53 -18.32
C ASP A 344 -7.66 -20.54 -18.77
N GLY A 345 -8.06 -19.32 -19.15
CA GLY A 345 -7.13 -18.24 -19.49
C GLY A 345 -6.35 -17.74 -18.27
N PHE A 346 -5.46 -16.77 -18.51
CA PHE A 346 -4.59 -16.22 -17.47
C PHE A 346 -5.38 -15.74 -16.23
N CYS A 347 -6.51 -15.05 -16.44
CA CYS A 347 -7.33 -14.55 -15.34
C CYS A 347 -7.99 -15.66 -14.52
N ASP A 348 -8.41 -16.78 -15.14
CA ASP A 348 -9.01 -17.90 -14.41
C ASP A 348 -7.97 -18.56 -13.48
N ARG A 349 -6.80 -18.87 -14.04
CA ARG A 349 -5.67 -19.43 -13.29
C ARG A 349 -5.20 -18.50 -12.17
N LEU A 350 -5.16 -17.19 -12.42
CA LEU A 350 -4.86 -16.19 -11.41
C LEU A 350 -5.82 -16.27 -10.22
N LEU A 351 -7.13 -16.23 -10.49
CA LEU A 351 -8.14 -16.22 -9.43
C LEU A 351 -8.11 -17.53 -8.62
N ASP A 352 -7.86 -18.66 -9.27
CA ASP A 352 -7.74 -19.94 -8.59
C ASP A 352 -6.48 -20.02 -7.71
N GLN A 353 -5.33 -19.58 -8.22
CA GLN A 353 -4.09 -19.53 -7.42
C GLN A 353 -4.22 -18.55 -6.24
N LEU A 354 -4.85 -17.38 -6.42
CA LEU A 354 -5.11 -16.45 -5.32
C LEU A 354 -6.04 -17.07 -4.27
N LYS A 355 -7.13 -17.73 -4.69
CA LYS A 355 -8.03 -18.47 -3.79
C LYS A 355 -7.31 -19.58 -3.02
N GLN A 356 -6.34 -20.23 -3.65
CA GLN A 356 -5.53 -21.28 -3.04
C GLN A 356 -4.55 -20.71 -2.01
N GLU A 357 -3.74 -19.73 -2.40
CA GLU A 357 -2.62 -19.21 -1.58
C GLU A 357 -3.10 -18.31 -0.43
N PHE A 358 -4.09 -17.44 -0.66
CA PHE A 358 -4.70 -16.67 0.44
C PHE A 358 -5.63 -17.53 1.31
N GLY A 359 -6.13 -18.63 0.77
CA GLY A 359 -7.27 -19.37 1.29
C GLY A 359 -8.60 -18.77 0.87
N ARG A 360 -9.55 -19.62 0.45
CA ARG A 360 -10.82 -19.21 -0.16
C ARG A 360 -11.59 -18.18 0.68
N SER A 361 -11.77 -18.44 1.98
CA SER A 361 -12.52 -17.55 2.87
C SER A 361 -11.86 -16.17 3.02
N ARG A 362 -10.52 -16.15 3.13
CA ARG A 362 -9.76 -14.91 3.25
C ARG A 362 -9.81 -14.11 1.94
N PHE A 363 -9.62 -14.76 0.81
CA PHE A 363 -9.69 -14.11 -0.50
C PHE A 363 -11.07 -13.52 -0.78
N LEU A 364 -12.15 -14.23 -0.44
CA LEU A 364 -13.51 -13.70 -0.54
C LEU A 364 -13.71 -12.48 0.37
N ARG A 365 -13.20 -12.53 1.62
CA ARG A 365 -13.23 -11.37 2.52
C ARG A 365 -12.45 -10.17 1.97
N LEU A 366 -11.27 -10.38 1.39
CA LEU A 366 -10.47 -9.31 0.76
C LEU A 366 -11.23 -8.66 -0.40
N ARG A 367 -11.83 -9.46 -1.28
CA ARG A 367 -12.66 -8.95 -2.38
C ARG A 367 -13.88 -8.18 -1.89
N GLU A 368 -14.58 -8.72 -0.89
CA GLU A 368 -15.76 -8.05 -0.34
C GLU A 368 -15.38 -6.75 0.36
N ARG A 369 -14.27 -6.74 1.12
CA ARG A 369 -13.69 -5.52 1.69
C ARG A 369 -13.41 -4.48 0.61
N ALA A 370 -12.75 -4.88 -0.48
CA ALA A 370 -12.44 -3.98 -1.58
C ALA A 370 -13.68 -3.44 -2.29
N ARG A 371 -14.73 -4.26 -2.44
CA ARG A 371 -16.03 -3.83 -2.98
C ARG A 371 -16.70 -2.80 -2.07
N LEU A 372 -16.79 -3.10 -0.77
CA LEU A 372 -17.40 -2.21 0.22
C LEU A 372 -16.65 -0.87 0.32
N LEU A 373 -15.31 -0.89 0.27
CA LEU A 373 -14.50 0.34 0.28
C LEU A 373 -14.75 1.25 -0.94
N GLN A 374 -15.34 0.74 -2.02
CA GLN A 374 -15.73 1.54 -3.18
C GLN A 374 -17.12 2.18 -3.04
N LEU A 375 -17.96 1.68 -2.13
CA LEU A 375 -19.30 2.21 -1.93
C LEU A 375 -19.28 3.59 -1.26
N PRO A 376 -20.22 4.50 -1.58
CA PRO A 376 -20.44 5.71 -0.81
C PRO A 376 -20.80 5.38 0.65
N ILE A 377 -20.44 6.27 1.59
CA ILE A 377 -20.71 6.09 3.04
C ILE A 377 -22.22 5.87 3.30
N ALA A 378 -23.08 6.56 2.55
CA ALA A 378 -24.53 6.39 2.67
C ALA A 378 -24.99 4.96 2.38
N GLU A 379 -24.35 4.27 1.43
CA GLU A 379 -24.69 2.89 1.10
C GLU A 379 -24.15 1.91 2.14
N LEU A 380 -22.94 2.12 2.62
CA LEU A 380 -22.36 1.33 3.72
C LEU A 380 -23.23 1.38 4.98
N LYS A 381 -23.80 2.54 5.31
CA LYS A 381 -24.73 2.67 6.42
C LYS A 381 -26.01 1.84 6.25
N ARG A 382 -26.45 1.57 5.01
CA ARG A 382 -27.61 0.69 4.73
C ARG A 382 -27.27 -0.79 4.87
N GLU A 383 -26.02 -1.17 4.61
CA GLU A 383 -25.51 -2.54 4.77
C GLU A 383 -25.21 -2.90 6.24
N LEU A 384 -25.12 -1.89 7.11
CA LEU A 384 -24.80 -2.08 8.52
C LEU A 384 -25.97 -2.80 9.26
N PRO A 385 -25.70 -3.81 10.11
CA PRO A 385 -26.75 -4.42 10.92
C PRO A 385 -27.45 -3.38 11.80
N ARG A 386 -28.79 -3.47 11.93
CA ARG A 386 -29.62 -2.50 12.67
C ARG A 386 -29.16 -2.23 14.11
N ASN A 387 -28.47 -3.19 14.73
CA ASN A 387 -28.03 -3.11 16.12
C ASN A 387 -26.52 -2.86 16.27
N ALA A 388 -25.78 -2.70 15.17
CA ALA A 388 -24.36 -2.41 15.27
C ALA A 388 -24.14 -0.95 15.68
N PRO A 389 -23.12 -0.67 16.51
CA PRO A 389 -22.68 0.71 16.71
C PRO A 389 -22.30 1.31 15.34
N VAL A 390 -22.46 2.62 15.18
CA VAL A 390 -22.14 3.32 13.92
C VAL A 390 -20.74 3.94 14.03
N PRO A 391 -19.70 3.32 13.44
CA PRO A 391 -18.40 3.95 13.33
C PRO A 391 -18.43 5.27 12.55
N LEU A 392 -17.50 6.15 12.88
CA LEU A 392 -17.32 7.43 12.19
C LEU A 392 -16.51 7.29 10.89
N GLU A 393 -15.56 6.36 10.87
CA GLU A 393 -14.67 6.17 9.71
C GLU A 393 -15.19 5.11 8.74
N LYS A 394 -14.92 5.33 7.45
CA LYS A 394 -15.35 4.42 6.37
C LYS A 394 -14.76 3.02 6.54
N ALA A 395 -13.47 2.93 6.91
CA ALA A 395 -12.79 1.65 7.09
C ALA A 395 -13.44 0.81 8.20
N ASP A 396 -13.78 1.45 9.32
CA ASP A 396 -14.43 0.79 10.45
C ASP A 396 -15.84 0.30 10.11
N LEU A 397 -16.60 1.07 9.31
CA LEU A 397 -17.90 0.64 8.80
C LEU A 397 -17.75 -0.65 7.97
N VAL A 398 -16.76 -0.70 7.09
CA VAL A 398 -16.48 -1.88 6.26
C VAL A 398 -16.12 -3.08 7.14
N GLU A 399 -15.22 -2.93 8.10
CA GLU A 399 -14.85 -4.05 8.98
C GLU A 399 -16.02 -4.53 9.85
N THR A 400 -16.90 -3.62 10.28
CA THR A 400 -18.11 -3.98 11.03
C THR A 400 -19.08 -4.81 10.19
N ILE A 401 -19.28 -4.44 8.92
CA ILE A 401 -20.11 -5.21 7.96
C ILE A 401 -19.51 -6.61 7.75
N LEU A 402 -18.19 -6.69 7.51
CA LEU A 402 -17.50 -7.97 7.29
C LEU A 402 -17.53 -8.89 8.53
N ALA A 403 -17.38 -8.32 9.73
CA ALA A 403 -17.45 -9.06 10.98
C ALA A 403 -18.86 -9.60 11.24
N ALA A 404 -19.89 -8.80 10.95
CA ALA A 404 -21.29 -9.21 11.06
C ALA A 404 -21.63 -10.35 10.08
N ALA A 405 -21.17 -10.25 8.83
CA ALA A 405 -21.35 -11.30 7.83
C ALA A 405 -20.68 -12.63 8.24
N SER A 406 -19.52 -12.56 8.91
CA SER A 406 -18.80 -13.73 9.40
C SER A 406 -19.44 -14.37 10.64
N SER A 407 -20.22 -13.59 11.40
CA SER A 407 -20.87 -14.03 12.65
C SER A 407 -22.30 -14.52 12.44
N SER A 408 -22.88 -14.35 11.25
CA SER A 408 -24.22 -14.81 10.96
C SER A 408 -24.27 -16.33 11.10
N PRO A 409 -25.06 -16.89 12.04
CA PRO A 409 -25.17 -18.33 12.21
C PRO A 409 -25.61 -18.93 10.87
N SER A 410 -24.90 -19.98 10.44
CA SER A 410 -25.26 -20.76 9.27
C SER A 410 -26.76 -21.05 9.34
N PRO A 411 -27.54 -20.80 8.28
CA PRO A 411 -28.97 -21.03 8.30
C PRO A 411 -29.23 -22.45 8.83
N PRO A 412 -30.12 -22.62 9.81
CA PRO A 412 -30.33 -23.93 10.44
C PRO A 412 -30.59 -24.94 9.32
N PRO A 413 -29.92 -26.11 9.35
CA PRO A 413 -30.08 -27.11 8.30
C PRO A 413 -31.56 -27.39 8.15
N SER A 414 -32.09 -27.09 6.97
CA SER A 414 -33.51 -27.20 6.65
C SER A 414 -34.01 -28.58 7.11
N ARG A 415 -34.94 -28.58 8.08
CA ARG A 415 -35.54 -29.77 8.70
C ARG A 415 -36.49 -30.51 7.74
N THR A 416 -36.03 -30.84 6.53
CA THR A 416 -36.80 -31.57 5.52
C THR A 416 -36.31 -33.00 5.28
N ALA A 417 -35.37 -33.53 6.07
CA ALA A 417 -34.96 -34.93 5.98
C ALA A 417 -34.91 -35.61 7.36
N ALA A 418 -36.06 -35.91 7.94
CA ALA A 418 -36.17 -36.82 9.08
C ALA A 418 -37.46 -37.64 9.01
N ALA A 419 -37.45 -38.67 8.14
CA ALA A 419 -38.26 -39.85 8.33
C ALA A 419 -37.55 -41.07 7.73
N ARG A 420 -36.53 -41.59 8.45
CA ARG A 420 -36.27 -43.03 8.53
C ARG A 420 -35.30 -43.35 9.68
N ARG A 421 -35.86 -44.03 10.67
CA ARG A 421 -35.18 -44.73 11.76
C ARG A 421 -34.32 -45.86 11.19
N SER A 422 -33.12 -46.08 11.73
CA SER A 422 -32.73 -47.37 12.31
C SER A 422 -31.36 -47.29 13.00
N GLU A 423 -31.41 -47.59 14.30
CA GLU A 423 -30.52 -48.50 15.05
C GLU A 423 -29.00 -48.29 15.08
N ASN A 424 -28.57 -47.90 16.29
CA ASN A 424 -27.28 -48.15 16.96
C ASN A 424 -26.49 -49.36 16.43
N PRO A 425 -25.15 -49.24 16.35
CA PRO A 425 -24.35 -49.82 17.44
C PRO A 425 -23.11 -49.00 17.88
N GLN A 426 -22.83 -49.12 19.19
CA GLN A 426 -21.53 -49.07 19.87
C GLN A 426 -20.69 -47.77 19.79
N CYS A 427 -20.82 -46.97 20.87
CA CYS A 427 -19.90 -45.91 21.29
C CYS A 427 -18.44 -46.41 21.38
N GLY A 428 -17.62 -46.03 20.41
CA GLY A 428 -16.23 -45.67 20.68
C GLY A 428 -16.16 -44.28 21.34
N PRO A 429 -15.07 -43.93 22.04
CA PRO A 429 -14.94 -42.62 22.68
C PRO A 429 -14.99 -41.54 21.61
N ALA A 430 -16.09 -40.78 21.60
CA ALA A 430 -16.31 -39.71 20.63
C ALA A 430 -15.16 -38.70 20.72
N GLY A 431 -14.59 -38.40 19.57
CA GLY A 431 -13.52 -37.42 19.51
C GLY A 431 -14.05 -36.01 19.80
N LEU A 432 -13.57 -35.36 20.88
CA LEU A 432 -13.55 -33.90 21.07
C LEU A 432 -13.58 -33.10 19.75
N THR A 433 -14.67 -32.39 19.52
CA THR A 433 -14.83 -31.43 18.45
C THR A 433 -13.88 -30.23 18.63
N HIS A 434 -13.66 -29.47 17.55
CA HIS A 434 -12.90 -28.23 17.59
C HIS A 434 -13.44 -27.25 18.64
N GLN A 435 -14.77 -27.21 18.82
CA GLN A 435 -15.45 -26.36 19.79
C GLN A 435 -15.18 -26.81 21.24
N GLU A 436 -15.10 -28.12 21.48
CA GLU A 436 -14.71 -28.65 22.79
C GLU A 436 -13.25 -28.35 23.13
N VAL A 437 -12.34 -28.37 22.14
CA VAL A 437 -10.93 -27.99 22.33
C VAL A 437 -10.79 -26.50 22.65
N GLN A 438 -11.52 -25.63 21.96
CA GLN A 438 -11.54 -24.19 22.23
C GLN A 438 -12.11 -23.85 23.62
N ALA A 439 -13.02 -24.67 24.15
CA ALA A 439 -13.60 -24.47 25.48
C ALA A 439 -12.66 -24.91 26.64
N LEU A 440 -11.57 -25.63 26.36
CA LEU A 440 -10.66 -26.11 27.41
C LEU A 440 -9.84 -24.94 28.01
N PRO A 441 -9.67 -24.84 29.33
CA PRO A 441 -8.72 -23.90 29.90
C PRO A 441 -7.28 -24.26 29.49
N LEU A 442 -6.40 -23.25 29.41
CA LEU A 442 -5.01 -23.42 28.92
C LEU A 442 -4.24 -24.53 29.65
N ALA A 443 -4.43 -24.65 30.97
CA ALA A 443 -3.81 -25.69 31.78
C ALA A 443 -4.24 -27.12 31.39
N GLU A 444 -5.48 -27.28 30.90
CA GLU A 444 -6.02 -28.56 30.43
C GLU A 444 -5.52 -28.91 29.03
N LEU A 445 -5.39 -27.91 28.13
CA LEU A 445 -4.73 -28.07 26.82
C LEU A 445 -3.29 -28.59 27.01
N GLN A 446 -2.51 -27.92 27.85
CA GLN A 446 -1.13 -28.31 28.14
C GLN A 446 -1.04 -29.69 28.80
N ARG A 447 -1.95 -30.01 29.74
CA ARG A 447 -2.01 -31.34 30.38
C ARG A 447 -2.26 -32.44 29.36
N ARG A 448 -3.18 -32.23 28.41
CA ARG A 448 -3.49 -33.20 27.36
C ARG A 448 -2.32 -33.39 26.40
N LEU A 449 -1.66 -32.32 25.97
CA LEU A 449 -0.45 -32.39 25.14
C LEU A 449 0.70 -33.16 25.85
N ARG A 450 0.92 -32.92 27.15
CA ARG A 450 1.86 -33.71 27.96
C ARG A 450 1.49 -35.19 27.99
N SER A 451 0.19 -35.51 28.13
CA SER A 451 -0.27 -36.90 28.18
C SER A 451 -0.07 -37.67 26.87
N VAL A 452 -0.02 -36.97 25.74
CA VAL A 452 0.29 -37.56 24.42
C VAL A 452 1.76 -37.46 24.03
N GLY A 453 2.63 -36.98 24.94
CA GLY A 453 4.08 -36.90 24.71
C GLY A 453 4.53 -35.78 23.77
N VAL A 454 3.69 -34.76 23.56
CA VAL A 454 4.00 -33.62 22.70
C VAL A 454 4.66 -32.52 23.54
N SER A 455 5.91 -32.17 23.21
CA SER A 455 6.56 -30.96 23.77
C SER A 455 5.98 -29.72 23.09
N TYR A 456 5.65 -28.71 23.89
CA TYR A 456 5.10 -27.43 23.46
C TYR A 456 5.88 -26.26 24.06
N ASP A 457 7.13 -26.48 24.46
CA ASP A 457 7.99 -25.48 25.14
C ASP A 457 8.28 -24.23 24.29
N HIS A 458 7.88 -24.25 23.00
CA HIS A 458 8.05 -23.16 22.02
C HIS A 458 6.72 -22.56 21.53
N CYS A 459 5.57 -23.04 22.00
CA CYS A 459 4.26 -22.50 21.62
C CYS A 459 3.88 -21.35 22.56
N LEU A 460 3.89 -20.12 22.06
CA LEU A 460 3.60 -18.92 22.86
C LEU A 460 2.12 -18.57 22.84
N GLU A 461 1.36 -19.06 21.85
CA GLU A 461 -0.04 -18.72 21.67
C GLU A 461 -0.97 -19.92 21.92
N ARG A 462 -2.10 -19.66 22.57
CA ARG A 462 -3.13 -20.66 22.85
C ARG A 462 -3.58 -21.43 21.60
N ARG A 463 -3.71 -20.73 20.47
CA ARG A 463 -4.17 -21.30 19.20
C ARG A 463 -3.23 -22.41 18.69
N GLU A 464 -1.93 -22.27 18.88
CA GLU A 464 -0.93 -23.27 18.47
C GLU A 464 -1.08 -24.57 19.26
N LEU A 465 -1.42 -24.47 20.55
CA LEU A 465 -1.70 -25.62 21.41
C LEU A 465 -3.00 -26.34 20.99
N GLU A 466 -4.01 -25.59 20.56
CA GLU A 466 -5.28 -26.14 20.04
C GLU A 466 -5.04 -26.93 18.74
N GLU A 467 -4.27 -26.37 17.80
CA GLU A 467 -3.91 -27.02 16.54
C GLU A 467 -3.04 -28.28 16.75
N LEU A 468 -2.08 -28.25 17.67
CA LEU A 468 -1.26 -29.42 18.02
C LEU A 468 -2.09 -30.57 18.58
N LEU A 469 -3.06 -30.27 19.45
CA LEU A 469 -3.90 -31.29 20.07
C LEU A 469 -4.86 -31.93 19.05
N LEU A 470 -5.36 -31.15 18.10
CA LEU A 470 -6.20 -31.66 17.00
C LEU A 470 -5.39 -32.53 16.01
N SER A 471 -4.15 -32.14 15.73
CA SER A 471 -3.28 -32.84 14.77
C SER A 471 -2.82 -34.22 15.23
N HIS A 472 -2.65 -34.42 16.54
CA HIS A 472 -2.23 -35.70 17.12
C HIS A 472 -3.31 -36.79 17.15
N ARG A 473 -4.49 -36.49 16.62
CA ARG A 473 -5.67 -37.33 16.74
C ARG A 473 -5.97 -38.20 15.54
N SER A 474 -5.33 -37.94 14.41
CA SER A 474 -5.48 -38.76 13.22
C SER A 474 -4.84 -40.11 13.47
N PRO A 475 -5.60 -41.22 13.62
CA PRO A 475 -5.00 -42.54 13.67
C PRO A 475 -4.22 -42.75 12.37
N PRO A 476 -3.03 -43.40 12.42
CA PRO A 476 -2.31 -43.74 11.20
C PRO A 476 -3.22 -44.65 10.36
N THR A 477 -3.71 -44.13 9.23
CA THR A 477 -4.38 -44.92 8.21
C THR A 477 -3.40 -45.99 7.74
N GLY A 478 -3.66 -47.24 8.13
CA GLY A 478 -2.75 -48.35 7.95
C GLY A 478 -2.46 -48.65 6.47
N SER A 479 -1.20 -48.54 6.08
CA SER A 479 -0.60 -49.37 5.04
C SER A 479 0.56 -50.14 5.67
N SER A 480 0.31 -51.43 5.88
CA SER A 480 1.25 -52.40 6.42
C SER A 480 2.33 -52.76 5.40
N THR A 481 3.59 -52.47 5.71
CA THR A 481 4.71 -53.36 5.38
C THR A 481 5.66 -53.38 6.58
N ALA A 482 5.84 -54.58 7.12
CA ALA A 482 6.65 -54.86 8.28
C ALA A 482 8.12 -54.50 8.06
N GLN A 483 8.67 -53.64 8.92
CA GLN A 483 10.10 -53.60 9.22
C GLN A 483 10.32 -53.49 10.72
N THR A 484 11.33 -54.23 11.11
CA THR A 484 11.80 -54.60 12.45
C THR A 484 12.16 -53.41 13.33
N ALA A 485 11.84 -53.56 14.61
CA ALA A 485 12.15 -52.63 15.69
C ALA A 485 13.67 -52.54 15.95
N THR A 486 14.20 -51.32 15.82
CA THR A 486 15.29 -50.73 16.63
C THR A 486 15.48 -49.28 16.15
N ASP A 487 14.80 -48.31 16.77
CA ASP A 487 15.38 -47.01 17.19
C ASP A 487 14.28 -46.10 17.77
N LEU A 488 14.51 -45.52 18.93
CA LEU A 488 13.68 -44.45 19.47
C LEU A 488 13.98 -43.16 18.68
N GLY A 489 13.23 -42.95 17.59
CA GLY A 489 13.34 -41.78 16.73
C GLY A 489 12.97 -40.45 17.43
N PRO A 490 13.35 -39.30 16.84
CA PRO A 490 13.28 -38.00 17.47
C PRO A 490 11.83 -37.56 17.72
N GLN A 491 11.61 -36.91 18.87
CA GLN A 491 10.34 -36.26 19.22
C GLN A 491 9.81 -35.42 18.04
N ARG A 492 8.57 -35.67 17.61
CA ARG A 492 7.91 -34.86 16.59
C ARG A 492 7.69 -33.46 17.16
N ARG A 493 8.36 -32.47 16.58
CA ARG A 493 8.24 -31.04 16.93
C ARG A 493 7.21 -30.39 16.02
N CYS A 494 6.64 -29.27 16.46
CA CYS A 494 5.82 -28.42 15.60
C CYS A 494 6.68 -27.90 14.42
N ASP A 495 6.32 -28.23 13.18
CA ASP A 495 7.08 -27.86 11.97
C ASP A 495 7.24 -26.33 11.83
N ARG A 496 6.27 -25.57 12.35
CA ARG A 496 6.26 -24.09 12.34
C ARG A 496 7.23 -23.47 13.35
N CYS A 497 7.50 -24.16 14.47
CA CYS A 497 8.46 -23.71 15.48
C CYS A 497 9.91 -24.11 15.15
N PHE A 498 10.11 -25.18 14.36
CA PHE A 498 11.44 -25.58 13.91
C PHE A 498 12.08 -24.51 13.02
N GLU A 499 11.30 -23.87 12.14
CA GLU A 499 11.77 -22.75 11.32
C GLU A 499 12.14 -21.49 12.14
N GLN A 500 11.51 -21.26 13.29
CA GLN A 500 11.83 -20.10 14.15
C GLN A 500 13.02 -20.34 15.09
N CYS A 501 13.26 -21.58 15.56
CA CYS A 501 14.39 -21.88 16.45
C CYS A 501 15.72 -22.15 15.72
N SER A 502 15.72 -22.39 14.41
CA SER A 502 16.95 -22.52 13.62
C SER A 502 17.63 -21.18 13.29
N LEU A 503 17.14 -20.07 13.84
CA LEU A 503 17.63 -18.70 13.60
C LEU A 503 18.29 -18.06 14.84
N HIS A 504 18.80 -18.86 15.78
CA HIS A 504 19.67 -18.39 16.87
C HIS A 504 21.06 -18.99 16.84
#